data_AF-A0AAV1E6J4-F1
#
_entry.id   AF-A0AAV1E6J4-F1
#
_cell.length_a   1.000
_cell.length_b   1.000
_cell.length_c   1.000
_cell.angle_alpha   90.00
_cell.angle_beta   90.00
_cell.angle_gamma   90.00
#
_symmetry.space_group_name_H-M   'P 1'
#
loop_
_entity.id
_entity.type
_entity.pdbx_description
1 polymer ?
#
loop_
_entity_poly.entity_id
_entity_poly.type
_entity_poly.pdbx_seq_one_letter_code
_entity_poly.pdbx_strand_id
1 'polypeptide(L)' 'MANVGLSDTIPDWFEATFSNVQRWNLSGNNICGVMPSSMKNLKSLITVDLSKNQLTGSGTLLE' A
#
# COMPACT_ATOMS: atom_id res chain seq x y z
N MET A 1 5.12 -8.74 -4.69
CA MET A 1 5.04 -8.55 -6.15
C MET A 1 5.81 -7.26 -6.49
N ALA A 2 7.14 -7.33 -6.51
CA ALA A 2 7.98 -6.17 -6.80
C ALA A 2 8.39 -6.18 -8.29
N ASN A 3 8.50 -5.01 -8.92
CA ASN A 3 8.95 -4.86 -10.31
C ASN A 3 8.13 -5.64 -11.35
N VAL A 4 6.81 -5.70 -11.17
CA VAL A 4 5.91 -6.41 -12.10
C VAL A 4 5.08 -5.45 -12.98
N GLY A 5 5.27 -4.15 -12.83
CA GLY A 5 4.53 -3.14 -13.59
C GLY A 5 3.10 -2.91 -13.09
N LEU A 6 2.79 -3.22 -11.82
CA LEU A 6 1.49 -2.89 -11.23
C LEU A 6 1.28 -1.37 -11.31
N SER A 7 0.17 -0.93 -11.89
CA SER A 7 -0.09 0.47 -12.19
C SER A 7 -1.54 0.82 -11.89
N ASP A 8 -1.83 1.11 -10.62
CA ASP A 8 -3.13 1.55 -10.13
C ASP A 8 -2.99 2.12 -8.71
N THR A 9 -4.10 2.55 -8.12
CA THR A 9 -4.23 2.85 -6.69
C THR A 9 -4.40 1.59 -5.85
N ILE A 10 -4.20 1.70 -4.54
CA ILE A 10 -4.50 0.60 -3.62
C ILE A 10 -6.01 0.63 -3.29
N PRO A 11 -6.78 -0.41 -3.63
CA PRO A 11 -8.23 -0.42 -3.39
C PRO A 11 -8.58 -0.72 -1.93
N ASP A 12 -9.74 -0.24 -1.47
CA ASP A 12 -10.19 -0.39 -0.07
C ASP A 12 -10.40 -1.85 0.35
N TRP A 13 -10.66 -2.77 -0.59
CA TRP A 13 -10.80 -4.20 -0.27
C TRP A 13 -9.44 -4.91 -0.10
N PHE A 14 -8.34 -4.26 -0.47
CA PHE A 14 -7.01 -4.87 -0.46
C PHE A 14 -6.62 -5.38 0.92
N GLU A 15 -6.96 -4.64 1.99
CA GLU A 15 -6.59 -5.07 3.33
C GLU A 15 -7.34 -6.32 3.78
N ALA A 16 -8.61 -6.45 3.40
CA ALA A 16 -9.43 -7.61 3.79
C ALA A 16 -8.85 -8.91 3.20
N THR A 17 -8.43 -8.87 1.94
CA THR A 17 -7.84 -10.02 1.23
C THR A 17 -6.51 -10.46 1.84
N PHE A 18 -5.69 -9.52 2.29
CA PHE A 18 -4.33 -9.79 2.75
C PHE A 18 -4.13 -9.58 4.26
N SER A 19 -5.23 -9.62 5.03
CA SER A 19 -5.27 -9.35 6.48
C SER A 19 -4.30 -10.17 7.33
N ASN A 20 -3.94 -11.37 6.89
CA ASN A 20 -3.03 -12.28 7.60
C ASN A 20 -1.57 -12.19 7.15
N VAL A 21 -1.24 -11.33 6.19
CA VAL A 21 0.12 -11.28 5.64
C VAL A 21 1.02 -10.43 6.51
N GLN A 22 2.21 -10.96 6.82
CA GLN A 22 3.18 -10.30 7.69
C GLN A 22 4.18 -9.41 6.94
N ARG A 23 4.51 -9.76 5.70
CA ARG A 23 5.52 -9.03 4.92
C ARG A 23 5.03 -8.79 3.51
N TRP A 24 4.99 -7.53 3.11
CA TRP A 24 4.71 -7.13 1.74
C TRP A 24 5.90 -6.47 1.10
N ASN A 25 6.21 -6.92 -0.10
CA ASN A 25 7.10 -6.22 -0.98
C ASN A 25 6.36 -5.88 -2.28
N LEU A 26 6.04 -4.60 -2.44
CA LEU A 26 5.38 -4.00 -3.59
C LEU A 26 6.28 -2.94 -4.23
N SER A 27 7.59 -2.95 -3.94
CA SER A 27 8.51 -1.93 -4.45
C SER A 27 8.74 -2.03 -5.94
N GLY A 28 9.10 -0.90 -6.55
CA GLY A 28 9.41 -0.81 -7.97
C GLY A 28 8.19 -1.03 -8.86
N ASN A 29 7.02 -0.56 -8.45
CA ASN A 29 5.82 -0.56 -9.27
C ASN A 29 5.38 0.89 -9.57
N ASN A 30 4.27 1.03 -10.28
CA ASN A 30 3.67 2.31 -10.63
C ASN A 30 2.42 2.61 -9.76
N ILE A 31 2.40 2.13 -8.51
CA ILE A 31 1.27 2.34 -7.61
C ILE A 31 1.19 3.82 -7.26
N CYS A 32 0.01 4.44 -7.39
CA CYS A 32 -0.18 5.88 -7.20
C CYS A 32 -1.33 6.19 -6.23
N GLY A 33 -1.53 7.48 -5.95
CA GLY A 33 -2.58 7.96 -5.05
C GLY A 33 -2.22 7.85 -3.57
N VAL A 34 -3.23 7.96 -2.72
CA VAL A 34 -3.08 7.96 -1.26
C VAL A 34 -3.18 6.55 -0.67
N MET A 35 -2.49 6.34 0.43
CA MET A 35 -2.60 5.11 1.19
C MET A 35 -4.00 5.01 1.82
N PRO A 36 -4.75 3.90 1.63
CA PRO A 36 -6.06 3.74 2.24
C PRO A 36 -5.94 3.79 3.77
N SER A 37 -6.84 4.50 4.43
CA SER A 37 -6.86 4.56 5.90
C SER A 37 -7.09 3.17 6.53
N SER A 38 -7.63 2.24 5.75
CA SER A 38 -7.93 0.87 6.13
C SER A 38 -6.69 -0.02 6.26
N MET A 39 -5.53 0.40 5.73
CA MET A 39 -4.22 -0.24 5.97
C MET A 39 -3.88 -0.36 7.46
N LYS A 40 -4.42 0.51 8.32
CA LYS A 40 -4.27 0.43 9.78
C LYS A 40 -4.88 -0.85 10.38
N ASN A 41 -5.78 -1.52 9.66
CA ASN A 41 -6.45 -2.74 10.11
C ASN A 41 -5.60 -4.00 9.89
N LEU A 42 -4.47 -3.90 9.20
CA LEU A 42 -3.55 -5.01 8.92
C LEU A 42 -2.71 -5.38 10.15
N LYS A 43 -3.34 -5.95 11.17
CA LYS A 43 -2.71 -6.24 12.47
C LYS A 43 -1.58 -7.26 12.41
N SER A 44 -1.57 -8.14 11.41
CA SER A 44 -0.50 -9.12 11.23
C SER A 44 0.71 -8.56 10.48
N LEU A 45 0.60 -7.37 9.88
CA LEU A 45 1.66 -6.80 9.05
C LEU A 45 2.82 -6.30 9.91
N ILE A 46 4.00 -6.85 9.64
CA ILE A 46 5.27 -6.51 10.30
C ILE A 46 6.08 -5.56 9.43
N THR A 47 6.07 -5.76 8.11
CA THR A 47 6.88 -4.97 7.19
C THR A 47 6.17 -4.79 5.86
N VAL A 48 6.22 -3.56 5.33
CA VAL A 48 5.74 -3.23 3.99
C VAL A 48 6.79 -2.39 3.27
N ASP A 49 7.23 -2.86 2.11
CA ASP A 49 8.08 -2.10 1.21
C ASP A 49 7.26 -1.61 0.02
N LEU A 50 7.05 -0.30 -0.03
CA LEU A 50 6.38 0.43 -1.12
C LEU A 50 7.34 1.37 -1.83
N SER A 51 8.65 1.25 -1.59
CA SER A 51 9.65 2.11 -2.22
C SER A 51 9.58 2.04 -3.75
N LYS A 52 9.99 3.12 -4.42
CA LYS A 52 9.93 3.20 -5.90
C LYS A 52 8.50 2.97 -6.44
N ASN A 53 7.53 3.67 -5.85
CA ASN A 53 6.17 3.84 -6.35
C ASN A 53 5.85 5.35 -6.45
N GLN A 54 4.65 5.69 -6.91
CA GLN A 54 4.17 7.07 -7.12
C GLN A 54 3.11 7.46 -6.07
N LEU A 55 3.20 6.91 -4.86
CA LEU A 55 2.28 7.20 -3.77
C LEU A 55 2.42 8.66 -3.34
N THR A 56 1.30 9.38 -3.35
CA THR A 56 1.24 10.73 -2.80
C THR A 56 1.00 10.62 -1.29
N GLY A 57 1.73 11.42 -0.51
CA GLY A 57 1.71 11.36 0.95
C GLY A 57 0.30 11.33 1.53
N SER A 58 0.16 10.64 2.67
CA SER A 58 -1.05 10.60 3.50
C SER A 58 -1.67 11.99 3.54
N GLY A 59 -2.97 12.11 3.24
CA GLY A 59 -3.68 13.38 3.27
C GLY A 59 -3.67 13.99 4.67
N THR A 60 -2.57 14.63 5.05
CA THR A 60 -2.61 15.83 5.88
C THR A 60 -2.95 16.95 4.91
N LEU A 61 -4.25 17.11 4.66
CA LEU A 61 -4.76 18.45 4.45
C LEU A 61 -4.38 19.20 5.74
N LEU A 62 -3.57 20.25 5.60
CA LEU A 62 -3.46 21.28 6.61
C LEU A 62 -4.88 21.80 6.87
N GLU A 63 -5.55 21.39 7.95
CA GLU A 63 -6.50 22.15 8.79
C GLU A 63 -6.69 21.44 10.15
#